data_AF-A0A6L7PZY6-F1
#
_entry.id   AF-A0A6L7PZY6-F1
#
_cell.length_a   1.000
_cell.length_b   1.000
_cell.length_c   1.000
_cell.angle_alpha   90.00
_cell.angle_beta   90.00
_cell.angle_gamma   90.00
#
_symmetry.space_group_name_H-M   'P 1'
#
loop_
_entity.id
_entity.type
_entity.pdbx_description
1 polymer ?
#
loop_
_entity_poly.entity_id
_entity_poly.type
_entity_poly.pdbx_seq_one_letter_code
_entity_poly.pdbx_strand_id
1 'polypeptide(L)'
;MATQAEGPGRGTALNMPQDVSDVAARIQNEGERIPVEKDGRTVAVLVPVSDLAALEALEERLDLLDALDALADYREHGGAEWQDLKPEG
;
A
#
# COMPACT_ATOMS: atom_id res chain seq x y z
N MET A 1 9.18 -29.72 -9.90
CA MET A 1 7.84 -29.35 -9.40
C MET A 1 8.03 -28.17 -8.47
N ALA A 2 7.78 -26.95 -8.93
CA ALA A 2 7.83 -25.76 -8.09
C ALA A 2 6.38 -25.43 -7.68
N THR A 3 6.16 -25.32 -6.37
CA THR A 3 4.86 -25.05 -5.76
C THR A 3 4.43 -23.62 -6.07
N GLN A 4 3.26 -23.47 -6.69
CA GLN A 4 2.56 -22.19 -6.85
C GLN A 4 1.93 -21.85 -5.50
N ALA A 5 2.36 -20.76 -4.87
CA ALA A 5 1.65 -20.17 -3.74
C ALA A 5 0.54 -19.27 -4.30
N GLU A 6 -0.71 -19.63 -4.04
CA GLU A 6 -1.88 -18.83 -4.40
C GLU A 6 -2.01 -17.64 -3.43
N GLY A 7 -1.82 -16.44 -3.97
CA GLY A 7 -2.06 -15.10 -3.39
C GLY A 7 -2.52 -14.15 -4.51
N PRO A 8 -3.13 -12.98 -4.21
CA PRO A 8 -4.11 -12.36 -5.11
C PRO A 8 -3.46 -11.79 -6.37
N GLY A 9 -3.88 -12.35 -7.52
CA GLY A 9 -3.53 -11.88 -8.85
C GLY A 9 -2.38 -12.67 -9.47
N ARG A 10 -2.61 -13.24 -10.67
CA ARG A 10 -1.59 -13.84 -11.51
C ARG A 10 -0.52 -12.79 -11.86
N GLY A 11 0.49 -12.62 -11.00
CA GLY A 11 1.64 -11.78 -11.27
C GLY A 11 2.78 -12.64 -11.80
N THR A 12 3.17 -12.45 -13.05
CA THR A 12 4.44 -13.00 -13.54
C THR A 12 5.55 -12.13 -12.96
N ALA A 13 6.39 -12.69 -12.08
CA ALA A 13 7.54 -11.96 -11.53
C ALA A 13 8.47 -11.51 -12.67
N LEU A 14 8.70 -10.20 -12.79
CA LEU A 14 9.54 -9.66 -13.85
C LEU A 14 11.02 -9.83 -13.53
N ASN A 15 11.75 -10.48 -14.44
CA ASN A 15 13.21 -10.54 -14.47
C ASN A 15 13.67 -9.71 -15.69
N MET A 16 14.16 -8.48 -15.48
CA MET A 16 14.45 -7.52 -16.57
C MET A 16 15.59 -8.03 -17.47
N PRO A 17 15.41 -8.04 -18.82
CA PRO A 17 15.17 -6.86 -19.66
C PRO A 17 13.99 -7.06 -20.64
N GLN A 18 12.85 -6.45 -20.33
CA GLN A 18 11.69 -6.32 -21.23
C GLN A 18 11.53 -4.83 -21.55
N ASP A 19 10.94 -4.47 -22.69
CA ASP A 19 10.68 -3.05 -22.97
C ASP A 19 9.68 -2.53 -21.93
N VAL A 20 10.15 -1.65 -21.05
CA VAL A 20 9.38 -1.11 -19.92
C VAL A 20 8.03 -0.54 -20.39
N SER A 21 7.99 -0.08 -21.64
CA SER A 21 6.80 0.41 -22.34
C SER A 21 5.67 -0.63 -22.41
N ASP A 22 5.97 -1.89 -22.70
CA ASP A 22 4.97 -2.96 -22.82
C ASP A 22 4.37 -3.31 -21.46
N VAL A 23 5.22 -3.36 -20.44
CA VAL A 23 4.81 -3.61 -19.05
C VAL A 23 3.91 -2.47 -18.57
N ALA A 24 4.31 -1.22 -18.84
CA ALA A 24 3.52 -0.04 -18.49
C ALA A 24 2.15 -0.02 -19.21
N ALA A 25 2.10 -0.42 -20.49
CA ALA A 25 0.86 -0.49 -21.25
C ALA A 25 -0.11 -1.52 -20.65
N ARG A 26 0.38 -2.70 -20.23
CA ARG A 26 -0.46 -3.73 -19.58
C ARG A 26 -1.00 -3.26 -18.24
N ILE A 27 -0.14 -2.66 -17.41
CA ILE A 27 -0.56 -2.07 -16.14
C ILE A 27 -1.65 -1.01 -16.36
N GLN A 28 -1.44 -0.08 -17.28
CA GLN A 28 -2.35 1.05 -17.49
C GLN A 28 -3.66 0.65 -18.17
N ASN A 29 -3.63 -0.27 -19.13
CA ASN A 29 -4.80 -0.59 -19.97
C ASN A 29 -5.56 -1.82 -19.49
N GLU A 30 -4.87 -2.81 -18.91
CA GLU A 30 -5.47 -4.07 -18.46
C GLU A 30 -5.71 -4.09 -16.95
N GLY A 31 -5.20 -3.08 -16.22
CA GLY A 31 -5.30 -3.01 -14.76
C GLY A 31 -4.39 -4.02 -14.05
N GLU A 32 -3.35 -4.51 -14.74
CA GLU A 32 -2.48 -5.55 -14.19
C GLU A 32 -1.64 -5.03 -13.01
N ARG A 33 -1.48 -5.88 -11.99
CA ARG A 33 -0.64 -5.61 -10.82
C ARG A 33 0.49 -6.62 -10.81
N ILE A 34 1.73 -6.15 -10.86
CA ILE A 34 2.88 -7.02 -11.14
C ILE A 34 3.91 -6.92 -10.00
N PRO A 35 4.18 -8.02 -9.27
CA PRO A 35 5.22 -8.05 -8.26
C PRO A 35 6.61 -7.96 -8.90
N VAL A 36 7.47 -7.17 -8.27
CA VAL A 36 8.90 -7.09 -8.57
C VAL A 36 9.63 -7.87 -7.50
N GLU A 37 10.43 -8.85 -7.91
CA GLU A 37 11.15 -9.74 -7.01
C GLU A 37 12.66 -9.50 -7.03
N LYS A 38 13.30 -9.62 -5.87
CA LYS A 38 14.74 -9.66 -5.69
C LYS A 38 15.08 -10.83 -4.77
N ASP A 39 15.99 -11.70 -5.21
CA ASP A 39 16.42 -12.89 -4.47
C ASP A 39 15.24 -13.78 -4.00
N GLY A 40 14.22 -13.93 -4.85
CA GLY A 40 13.02 -14.72 -4.59
C GLY A 40 12.05 -14.10 -3.59
N ARG A 41 12.19 -12.80 -3.29
CA ARG A 41 11.29 -12.05 -2.41
C ARG A 41 10.68 -10.89 -3.18
N THR A 42 9.37 -10.70 -3.05
CA THR A 42 8.71 -9.48 -3.55
C THR A 42 9.22 -8.26 -2.79
N VAL A 43 9.74 -7.28 -3.51
CA VAL A 43 10.30 -6.03 -2.95
C VAL A 43 9.51 -4.79 -3.36
N ALA A 44 8.75 -4.88 -4.44
CA ALA A 44 7.84 -3.82 -4.89
C ALA A 44 6.70 -4.44 -5.72
N VAL A 45 5.68 -3.64 -6.01
CA VAL A 45 4.61 -4.01 -6.93
C VAL A 45 4.36 -2.82 -7.86
N LEU A 46 4.28 -3.09 -9.15
CA LEU A 46 3.81 -2.14 -10.14
C LEU A 46 2.29 -2.22 -10.21
N VAL A 47 1.61 -1.09 -10.10
CA VAL A 47 0.15 -0.99 -10.10
C VAL A 47 -0.32 0.11 -11.06
N PRO A 48 -1.57 0.07 -11.52
CA PRO A 48 -2.15 1.18 -12.26
C PRO A 48 -2.11 2.47 -11.45
N VAL A 49 -1.92 3.62 -12.11
CA VAL A 49 -1.93 4.93 -11.43
C VAL A 49 -3.27 5.17 -10.72
N SER A 50 -4.37 4.67 -11.29
CA SER A 50 -5.70 4.74 -10.68
C SER A 50 -5.79 3.97 -9.35
N ASP A 51 -5.06 2.86 -9.22
CA ASP A 51 -5.05 2.06 -8.00
C ASP A 51 -4.31 2.79 -6.89
N LEU A 52 -3.15 3.40 -7.21
CA LEU A 52 -2.43 4.25 -6.27
C LEU A 52 -3.32 5.41 -5.79
N ALA A 53 -3.95 6.13 -6.71
CA ALA A 53 -4.86 7.23 -6.35
C ALA A 53 -6.07 6.76 -5.52
N ALA A 54 -6.57 5.53 -5.76
CA ALA A 54 -7.65 4.96 -4.96
C ALA A 54 -7.20 4.60 -3.54
N LEU A 55 -5.97 4.08 -3.38
CA LEU A 55 -5.37 3.81 -2.08
C LEU A 55 -5.14 5.10 -1.29
N GLU A 56 -4.54 6.12 -1.90
CA GLU A 56 -4.32 7.43 -1.26
C GLU A 56 -5.65 8.06 -0.83
N ALA A 57 -6.67 8.02 -1.68
CA ALA A 57 -8.00 8.53 -1.33
C ALA A 57 -8.71 7.71 -0.23
N LEU A 58 -8.36 6.44 -0.06
CA LEU A 58 -8.86 5.63 1.05
C LEU A 58 -8.14 6.00 2.35
N GLU A 59 -6.81 6.10 2.32
CA GLU A 59 -5.98 6.50 3.44
C GLU A 59 -6.40 7.87 3.98
N GLU A 60 -6.58 8.88 3.11
CA GLU A 60 -7.05 10.22 3.50
C GLU A 60 -8.40 10.17 4.25
N ARG A 61 -9.30 9.27 3.85
CA ARG A 61 -10.59 9.12 4.53
C ARG A 61 -10.44 8.47 5.89
N LEU A 62 -9.55 7.48 6.03
CA LEU A 62 -9.27 6.82 7.29
C LEU A 62 -8.60 7.79 8.26
N ASP A 63 -7.59 8.54 7.80
CA ASP A 63 -6.92 9.57 8.59
C ASP A 63 -7.90 10.66 9.08
N LEU A 64 -8.87 11.05 8.23
CA LEU A 64 -9.92 11.99 8.64
C LEU A 64 -10.82 11.40 9.75
N LEU A 65 -11.20 10.11 9.64
CA LEU A 65 -12.00 9.44 10.66
C LEU A 65 -11.24 9.39 11.98
N ASP A 66 -9.97 8.99 11.95
CA ASP A 66 -9.11 8.94 13.13
C ASP A 66 -8.94 10.32 13.78
N ALA A 67 -8.80 11.37 12.97
CA ALA A 67 -8.73 12.75 13.46
C ALA A 67 -10.04 13.22 14.12
N LEU A 68 -11.19 12.83 13.57
CA LEU A 68 -12.50 13.14 14.14
C LEU A 68 -12.72 12.40 15.46
N ASP A 69 -12.34 11.13 15.52
CA ASP A 69 -12.43 10.31 16.72
C ASP A 69 -11.51 10.85 17.82
N ALA A 70 -10.27 11.21 17.48
CA ALA A 70 -9.33 11.86 18.42
C ALA A 70 -9.85 13.21 18.93
N LEU A 71 -10.52 13.99 18.07
CA LEU A 71 -11.15 15.25 18.48
C LEU A 71 -12.34 15.02 19.42
N ALA A 72 -13.14 13.99 19.18
CA ALA A 72 -14.23 13.61 20.07
C ALA A 72 -13.71 13.17 21.44
N ASP A 73 -12.70 12.30 21.46
CA ASP A 73 -12.03 11.84 22.68
C ASP A 73 -11.46 13.01 23.49
N TYR A 74 -10.72 13.91 22.84
CA TYR A 74 -10.18 15.12 23.49
C TYR A 74 -11.28 16.00 24.11
N ARG A 75 -12.42 16.12 23.45
CA ARG A 75 -13.54 16.92 23.97
C ARG A 75 -14.19 16.29 25.19
N GLU A 76 -14.21 14.96 25.28
CA GLU A 76 -14.80 14.22 26.40
C GLU A 76 -13.83 14.10 27.57
N HIS A 77 -12.56 13.79 27.30
CA HIS A 77 -11.57 13.40 28.31
C HIS A 77 -10.48 14.46 28.54
N GLY A 78 -10.39 15.48 27.69
CA GLY A 78 -9.26 16.42 27.67
C GLY A 78 -8.05 15.84 26.94
N GLY A 79 -6.93 16.57 26.95
CA GLY A 79 -5.66 16.11 26.39
C GLY A 79 -4.71 15.57 27.46
N ALA A 80 -3.72 14.80 27.04
CA ALA A 80 -2.59 14.44 27.90
C ALA A 80 -1.50 15.52 27.81
N GLU A 81 -0.90 15.87 28.95
CA GLU A 81 0.31 16.69 28.96
C GLU A 81 1.51 15.83 28.54
N TRP A 82 2.49 16.46 27.88
CA TRP A 82 3.72 15.77 27.44
C TRP A 82 4.46 15.07 28.60
N GLN A 83 4.32 15.59 29.82
CA GLN A 83 4.93 15.03 31.04
C GLN A 83 4.25 13.74 31.52
N ASP A 84 3.00 13.49 31.09
CA ASP A 84 2.20 12.33 31.50
C ASP A 84 2.33 11.15 30.51
N LEU A 85 2.91 11.40 29.33
CA LEU A 85 3.21 10.36 28.34
C LEU A 85 4.41 9.54 28.82
N LYS A 86 4.27 8.21 28.86
CA LYS A 86 5.42 7.34 29.15
C LYS A 86 6.41 7.43 27.99
N PRO A 87 7.72 7.51 28.26
CA PRO A 87 8.70 7.27 27.21
C PRO A 87 8.53 5.83 26.75
N GLU A 88 8.06 5.66 25.52
CA GLU A 88 8.12 4.40 24.80
C GLU A 88 9.62 4.01 24.73
N GLY A 89 9.98 2.87 25.33
CA GLY A 89 11.36 2.37 25.39
C GLY A 89 11.71 1.47 24.23
#